data_AF-A0AAE3R2X0-F1
#
_entry.id   AF-A0AAE3R2X0-F1
#
_cell.length_a   1.000
_cell.length_b   1.000
_cell.length_c   1.000
_cell.angle_alpha   90.00
_cell.angle_beta   90.00
_cell.angle_gamma   90.00
#
_symmetry.space_group_name_H-M   'P 1'
#
loop_
_entity.id
_entity.type
_entity.pdbx_description
1 polymer ?
#
loop_
_entity_poly.entity_id
_entity_poly.type
_entity_poly.pdbx_seq_one_letter_code
_entity_poly.pdbx_strand_id
1 'polypeptide(L)'
;MPISTSYFPLQFKKSYWLVLVLYLLYFPGWSQNLQQGLVACYPFEGNANDFSGNSNNGYVNGATLTTGRHGEPNSAYLFNGKGNYIELYSARLKNPSYSYSLWVKPVKLPSTGEASIIFSMGSTGGDQNLSINNSYANMPSGYGGGGYSIPGSDPI
;
A
#
# COMPACT_ATOMS: atom_id res chain seq x y z
N MET A 1 -18.70 46.76 -57.06
CA MET A 1 -19.85 46.07 -56.43
C MET A 1 -19.34 44.75 -55.86
N PRO A 2 -19.74 44.35 -54.65
CA PRO A 2 -18.97 43.42 -53.82
C PRO A 2 -19.21 41.95 -54.20
N ILE A 3 -18.17 41.13 -54.04
CA ILE A 3 -18.16 39.69 -54.25
C ILE A 3 -18.63 39.03 -52.95
N SER A 4 -19.78 38.34 -52.96
CA SER A 4 -20.27 37.63 -51.77
C SER A 4 -19.55 36.29 -51.63
N THR A 5 -18.83 36.09 -50.53
CA THR A 5 -18.28 34.80 -50.11
C THR A 5 -19.37 34.01 -49.41
N SER A 6 -19.84 32.92 -50.01
CA SER A 6 -20.77 31.98 -49.37
C SER A 6 -19.99 31.01 -48.48
N TYR A 7 -20.23 31.08 -47.17
CA TYR A 7 -19.72 30.10 -46.21
C TYR A 7 -20.60 28.85 -46.26
N PHE A 8 -20.02 27.70 -46.60
CA PHE A 8 -20.67 26.40 -46.45
C PHE A 8 -20.64 25.98 -44.97
N PRO A 9 -21.78 25.75 -44.30
CA PRO A 9 -21.77 25.22 -42.94
C PRO A 9 -21.43 23.73 -42.95
N LEU A 10 -20.46 23.31 -42.13
CA LEU A 10 -20.17 21.90 -41.84
C LEU A 10 -21.40 21.25 -41.18
N GLN A 11 -22.10 20.39 -41.93
CA GLN A 11 -23.20 19.57 -41.42
C GLN A 11 -22.63 18.29 -40.79
N PHE A 12 -22.53 18.24 -39.46
CA PHE A 12 -22.19 17.01 -38.73
C PHE A 12 -23.30 15.97 -38.92
N LYS A 13 -23.02 14.90 -39.69
CA LYS A 13 -23.98 13.82 -39.93
C LYS A 13 -24.18 13.02 -38.63
N LYS A 14 -25.44 12.86 -38.21
CA LYS A 14 -25.91 12.12 -37.01
C LYS A 14 -25.40 10.67 -36.86
N SER A 15 -24.69 10.15 -37.86
CA SER A 15 -24.19 8.76 -37.90
C SER A 15 -22.96 8.50 -37.02
N TYR A 16 -22.20 9.53 -36.64
CA TYR A 16 -21.03 9.37 -35.75
C TYR A 16 -21.39 9.29 -34.26
N TRP A 17 -22.59 9.76 -33.89
CA TRP A 17 -23.07 9.73 -32.51
C TRP A 17 -23.30 8.30 -32.00
N LEU A 18 -23.81 7.41 -32.84
CA LEU A 18 -24.01 6.00 -32.49
C LEU A 18 -22.68 5.26 -32.29
N VAL A 19 -21.67 5.53 -33.12
CA VAL A 19 -20.33 4.95 -32.96
C VAL A 19 -19.67 5.45 -31.69
N LEU A 20 -19.84 6.72 -31.35
CA LEU A 20 -19.30 7.32 -30.13
C LEU A 20 -20.00 6.79 -28.86
N VAL A 21 -21.33 6.59 -28.91
CA VAL A 21 -22.10 5.96 -27.82
C VAL A 21 -21.71 4.49 -27.63
N LEU A 22 -21.52 3.74 -28.72
CA LEU A 22 -21.04 2.35 -28.63
C LEU A 22 -19.61 2.25 -28.11
N TYR A 23 -18.73 3.21 -28.44
CA TYR A 23 -17.37 3.28 -27.90
C TYR A 23 -17.37 3.58 -26.40
N LEU A 24 -18.24 4.50 -25.95
CA LEU A 24 -18.41 4.83 -24.52
C LEU A 24 -19.02 3.67 -23.71
N LEU A 25 -19.85 2.82 -24.32
CA LEU A 25 -20.42 1.63 -23.69
C LEU A 25 -19.47 0.40 -23.72
N TYR A 26 -18.40 0.45 -24.51
CA TYR A 26 -17.38 -0.60 -24.65
C TYR A 26 -16.05 -0.26 -23.96
N PHE A 27 -16.06 0.64 -22.98
CA PHE A 27 -14.96 0.69 -22.02
C PHE A 27 -15.29 -0.26 -20.88
N PRO A 28 -14.83 -1.52 -20.88
CA PRO A 28 -14.74 -2.25 -19.63
C PRO A 28 -13.86 -1.37 -18.74
N GLY A 29 -14.44 -0.78 -17.71
CA GLY A 29 -13.68 -0.02 -16.74
C GLY A 29 -12.59 -0.95 -16.24
N TRP A 30 -11.34 -0.65 -16.58
CA TRP A 30 -10.18 -1.41 -16.12
C TRP A 30 -10.02 -1.10 -14.62
N SER A 31 -10.90 -1.68 -13.81
CA SER A 31 -10.71 -1.73 -12.38
C SER A 31 -9.55 -2.70 -12.15
N GLN A 32 -8.45 -2.17 -11.63
CA GLN A 32 -7.33 -3.00 -11.23
C GLN A 32 -7.83 -3.97 -10.15
N ASN A 33 -7.85 -5.26 -10.47
CA ASN A 33 -8.23 -6.28 -9.50
C ASN A 33 -7.04 -6.48 -8.54
N LEU A 34 -7.10 -5.80 -7.39
CA LEU A 34 -6.06 -5.89 -6.35
C LEU A 34 -6.01 -7.27 -5.67
N GLN A 35 -6.97 -8.17 -5.93
CA GLN A 35 -6.88 -9.56 -5.48
C GLN A 35 -5.89 -10.36 -6.32
N GLN A 36 -5.67 -9.96 -7.57
CA GLN A 36 -4.68 -10.61 -8.43
C GLN A 36 -3.27 -10.16 -8.01
N GLY A 37 -2.51 -11.11 -7.45
CA GLY A 37 -1.20 -10.84 -6.86
C GLY A 37 -1.23 -10.50 -5.36
N LEU A 38 -2.40 -10.57 -4.72
CA LEU A 38 -2.51 -10.40 -3.26
C LEU A 38 -1.89 -11.61 -2.55
N VAL A 39 -0.80 -11.38 -1.83
CA VAL A 39 -0.09 -12.43 -1.09
C VAL A 39 -0.55 -12.51 0.37
N ALA A 40 -0.88 -11.38 0.98
CA ALA A 40 -1.38 -11.32 2.35
C ALA A 40 -2.28 -10.10 2.57
N CYS A 41 -3.29 -10.26 3.42
CA CYS A 41 -4.21 -9.19 3.81
C CYS A 41 -4.60 -9.31 5.27
N TYR A 42 -4.36 -8.26 6.06
CA TYR A 42 -4.66 -8.23 7.48
C TYR A 42 -5.64 -7.08 7.78
N PRO A 43 -6.96 -7.34 7.73
CA PRO A 43 -7.96 -6.34 8.08
C PRO A 43 -8.00 -6.07 9.60
N PHE A 44 -7.37 -6.93 10.40
CA PHE A 44 -7.29 -6.87 11.86
C PHE A 44 -8.64 -6.91 12.58
N GLU A 45 -9.64 -7.59 12.01
CA GLU A 45 -10.96 -7.82 12.61
C GLU A 45 -10.88 -8.87 13.73
N GLY A 46 -10.37 -8.47 14.89
CA GLY A 46 -10.29 -9.27 16.11
C GLY A 46 -9.10 -10.25 16.19
N ASN A 47 -8.27 -10.36 15.15
CA ASN A 47 -7.07 -11.20 15.14
C ASN A 47 -6.06 -10.72 14.07
N ALA A 48 -4.89 -11.35 14.01
CA ALA A 48 -3.86 -11.08 12.99
C ALA A 48 -3.83 -12.14 11.88
N ASN A 49 -4.98 -12.77 11.58
CA ASN A 49 -5.06 -13.79 10.54
C ASN A 49 -5.00 -13.17 9.14
N ASP A 50 -4.50 -13.94 8.19
CA ASP A 50 -4.41 -13.58 6.79
C ASP A 50 -5.72 -13.91 6.06
N PHE A 51 -6.37 -12.87 5.52
CA PHE A 51 -7.63 -12.95 4.78
C PHE A 51 -7.41 -13.09 3.25
N SER A 52 -6.17 -13.15 2.78
CA SER A 52 -5.89 -13.38 1.35
C SER A 52 -6.19 -14.81 0.89
N GLY A 53 -6.38 -15.76 1.82
CA GLY A 53 -6.51 -17.19 1.54
C GLY A 53 -5.17 -17.93 1.45
N ASN A 54 -4.03 -17.25 1.65
CA ASN A 54 -2.70 -17.85 1.56
C ASN A 54 -2.15 -18.39 2.88
N SER A 55 -2.91 -18.28 3.97
CA SER A 55 -2.56 -18.80 5.31
C SER A 55 -1.28 -18.19 5.90
N ASN A 56 -0.94 -16.96 5.55
CA ASN A 56 0.21 -16.24 6.12
C ASN A 56 -0.15 -15.59 7.47
N ASN A 57 -0.78 -16.33 8.38
CA ASN A 57 -1.28 -15.76 9.64
C ASN A 57 -0.15 -15.14 10.49
N GLY A 58 -0.42 -13.99 11.09
CA GLY A 58 0.53 -13.31 11.97
C GLY A 58 0.46 -13.81 13.41
N TYR A 59 1.62 -13.83 14.06
CA TYR A 59 1.77 -14.13 15.47
C TYR A 59 1.95 -12.83 16.27
N VAL A 60 1.03 -12.56 17.19
CA VAL A 60 0.99 -11.31 17.95
C VAL A 60 1.87 -11.40 19.19
N ASN A 61 2.90 -10.57 19.28
CA ASN A 61 3.77 -10.43 20.43
C ASN A 61 3.49 -9.11 21.15
N GLY A 62 2.71 -9.17 22.24
CA GLY A 62 2.45 -8.05 23.16
C GLY A 62 1.55 -6.92 22.64
N ALA A 63 1.33 -6.81 21.32
CA ALA A 63 0.40 -5.84 20.75
C ALA A 63 -1.06 -6.18 21.13
N THR A 64 -1.87 -5.16 21.35
CA THR A 64 -3.27 -5.32 21.80
C THR A 64 -4.24 -4.76 20.77
N LEU A 65 -5.40 -5.39 20.64
CA LEU A 65 -6.47 -4.87 19.79
C LEU A 65 -6.94 -3.49 20.27
N THR A 66 -7.30 -2.63 19.31
CA THR A 66 -7.78 -1.27 19.55
C THR A 66 -8.80 -0.86 18.49
N THR A 67 -9.33 0.35 18.62
CA THR A 67 -10.26 0.96 17.66
C THR A 67 -9.56 1.25 16.34
N GLY A 68 -10.12 0.76 15.24
CA GLY A 68 -9.59 0.99 13.90
C GLY A 68 -9.96 2.35 13.31
N ARG A 69 -9.54 2.57 12.07
CA ARG A 69 -9.64 3.89 11.41
C ARG A 69 -11.08 4.40 11.21
N HIS A 70 -12.07 3.51 11.28
CA HIS A 70 -13.49 3.82 11.12
C HIS A 70 -14.27 3.88 12.45
N GLY A 71 -13.59 3.77 13.60
CA GLY A 71 -14.25 3.77 14.91
C GLY A 71 -14.69 2.39 15.40
N GLU A 72 -14.53 1.34 14.57
CA GLU A 72 -14.90 -0.02 14.95
C GLU A 72 -13.98 -0.58 16.04
N PRO A 73 -14.51 -1.20 17.10
CA PRO A 73 -13.70 -1.83 18.14
C PRO A 73 -12.93 -3.03 17.57
N ASN A 74 -11.75 -3.32 18.13
CA ASN A 74 -10.94 -4.48 17.79
C ASN A 74 -10.65 -4.66 16.29
N SER A 75 -10.40 -3.55 15.58
CA SER A 75 -10.15 -3.52 14.13
C SER A 75 -8.77 -2.94 13.76
N ALA A 76 -7.88 -2.82 14.76
CA ALA A 76 -6.48 -2.44 14.60
C ALA A 76 -5.64 -2.96 15.79
N TYR A 77 -4.32 -2.93 15.67
CA TYR A 77 -3.40 -3.22 16.78
C TYR A 77 -2.69 -1.96 17.28
N LEU A 78 -2.62 -1.82 18.60
CA LEU A 78 -1.83 -0.82 19.30
C LEU A 78 -0.48 -1.41 19.69
N PHE A 79 0.58 -0.70 19.31
CA PHE A 79 1.95 -1.04 19.62
C PHE A 79 2.49 -0.04 20.66
N ASN A 80 3.18 -0.54 21.69
CA ASN A 80 3.72 0.27 22.77
C ASN A 80 5.03 1.00 22.41
N GLY A 81 5.54 0.82 21.19
CA GLY A 81 6.83 1.36 20.74
C GLY A 81 8.06 0.67 21.34
N LYS A 82 7.89 -0.40 22.13
CA LYS A 82 8.95 -1.15 22.79
C LYS A 82 8.65 -2.65 22.79
N GLY A 83 9.19 -3.35 21.79
CA GLY A 83 9.16 -4.81 21.74
C GLY A 83 7.81 -5.44 21.37
N ASN A 84 6.74 -4.66 21.16
CA ASN A 84 5.51 -5.18 20.57
C ASN A 84 5.66 -5.29 19.05
N TYR A 85 5.27 -6.42 18.47
CA TYR A 85 5.26 -6.65 17.03
C TYR A 85 4.28 -7.75 16.64
N ILE A 86 3.93 -7.80 15.36
CA ILE A 86 3.26 -8.95 14.74
C ILE A 86 4.27 -9.58 13.80
N GLU A 87 4.54 -10.86 14.02
CA GLU A 87 5.53 -11.61 13.25
C GLU A 87 4.85 -12.46 12.19
N LEU A 88 5.42 -12.48 10.99
CA LEU A 88 4.93 -13.27 9.87
C LEU A 88 5.98 -14.30 9.46
N TYR A 89 5.65 -15.58 9.57
CA TYR A 89 6.55 -16.68 9.17
C TYR A 89 6.09 -17.27 7.85
N SER A 90 6.50 -16.68 6.73
CA SER A 90 6.19 -17.28 5.42
C SER A 90 7.22 -16.93 4.36
N ALA A 91 7.74 -17.97 3.70
CA ALA A 91 8.58 -17.82 2.51
C ALA A 91 7.83 -17.13 1.36
N ARG A 92 6.49 -17.25 1.30
CA ARG A 92 5.67 -16.61 0.27
C ARG A 92 5.68 -15.08 0.34
N LEU A 93 6.08 -14.51 1.47
CA LEU A 93 6.20 -13.06 1.62
C LEU A 93 7.55 -12.53 1.08
N LYS A 94 8.52 -13.40 0.81
CA LYS A 94 9.84 -13.05 0.27
C LYS A 94 9.82 -13.04 -1.26
N ASN A 95 9.01 -12.18 -1.86
CA ASN A 95 8.97 -12.03 -3.32
C ASN A 95 10.02 -11.03 -3.80
N PRO A 96 10.61 -11.22 -5.00
CA PRO A 96 11.54 -10.25 -5.58
C PRO A 96 10.86 -8.97 -6.06
N SER A 97 9.56 -9.06 -6.38
CA SER A 97 8.71 -7.93 -6.77
C SER A 97 7.51 -7.86 -5.85
N TYR A 98 7.27 -6.71 -5.23
CA TYR A 98 6.25 -6.55 -4.21
C TYR A 98 5.73 -5.11 -4.15
N SER A 99 4.57 -4.96 -3.50
CA SER A 99 4.02 -3.67 -3.10
C SER A 99 3.37 -3.83 -1.74
N TYR A 100 3.59 -2.88 -0.85
CA TYR A 100 2.99 -2.85 0.48
C TYR A 100 2.01 -1.68 0.57
N SER A 101 0.89 -1.90 1.26
CA SER A 101 -0.03 -0.83 1.63
C SER A 101 -0.52 -1.09 3.05
N LEU A 102 -0.54 -0.03 3.86
CA LEU A 102 -0.92 -0.11 5.26
C LEU A 102 -1.42 1.24 5.76
N TRP A 103 -2.26 1.19 6.79
CA TRP A 103 -2.70 2.36 7.54
C TRP A 103 -1.99 2.40 8.88
N VAL A 104 -1.43 3.55 9.22
CA VAL A 104 -0.66 3.74 10.45
C VAL A 104 -1.08 5.05 11.11
N LYS A 105 -1.28 5.02 12.43
CA LYS A 105 -1.56 6.21 13.24
C LYS A 105 -0.56 6.27 14.40
N PRO A 106 0.49 7.11 14.31
CA PRO A 106 1.43 7.30 15.40
C PRO A 106 0.72 7.92 16.61
N VAL A 107 0.79 7.27 17.77
CA VAL A 107 0.33 7.85 19.04
C VAL A 107 1.37 8.84 19.59
N LYS A 108 2.65 8.54 19.35
CA LYS A 108 3.79 9.37 19.71
C LYS A 108 4.85 9.25 18.61
N LEU A 109 5.49 10.36 18.26
CA LEU A 109 6.64 10.35 17.35
C LEU A 109 7.92 9.93 18.10
N PRO A 110 8.92 9.37 17.40
CA PRO A 110 10.23 9.09 18.00
C PRO A 110 10.84 10.34 18.64
N SER A 111 11.66 10.16 19.68
CA SER A 111 12.41 11.27 20.27
C SER A 111 13.40 11.83 19.24
N THR A 112 13.86 13.07 19.44
CA THR A 112 14.87 13.66 18.55
C THR A 112 16.12 12.79 18.54
N GLY A 113 16.61 12.44 17.35
CA GLY A 113 17.72 11.53 17.15
C GLY A 113 17.32 10.05 17.10
N GLU A 114 16.03 9.72 17.07
CA GLU A 114 15.52 8.34 17.02
C GLU A 114 14.65 8.06 15.78
N ALA A 115 14.50 6.76 15.47
CA ALA A 115 13.56 6.26 14.49
C ALA A 115 12.74 5.09 15.07
N SER A 116 11.53 4.90 14.55
CA SER A 116 10.68 3.75 14.85
C SER A 116 10.32 3.03 13.57
N ILE A 117 10.55 1.72 13.55
CA ILE A 117 10.18 0.85 12.43
C ILE A 117 8.69 0.57 12.50
N ILE A 118 7.97 0.85 11.42
CA ILE A 118 6.56 0.52 11.26
C ILE A 118 6.41 -0.90 10.73
N PHE A 119 7.23 -1.24 9.76
CA PHE A 119 7.16 -2.49 9.01
C PHE A 119 8.57 -2.85 8.55
N SER A 120 8.92 -4.12 8.60
CA SER A 120 10.16 -4.63 8.06
C SER A 120 9.97 -6.01 7.44
N MET A 121 10.73 -6.25 6.38
CA MET A 121 10.80 -7.51 5.65
C MET A 121 12.26 -7.84 5.39
N GLY A 122 12.66 -9.08 5.65
CA GLY A 122 14.04 -9.49 5.47
C GLY A 122 14.43 -10.66 6.37
N SER A 123 15.73 -10.96 6.37
CA SER A 123 16.38 -11.87 7.32
C SER A 123 17.78 -11.34 7.60
N THR A 124 18.52 -12.00 8.50
CA THR A 124 19.93 -11.73 8.78
C THR A 124 20.73 -11.43 7.50
N GLY A 125 21.00 -10.14 7.26
CA GLY A 125 21.84 -9.68 6.17
C GLY A 125 21.18 -8.81 5.10
N GLY A 126 19.89 -8.51 5.16
CA GLY A 126 19.31 -7.49 4.28
C GLY A 126 17.87 -7.19 4.63
N ASP A 127 17.65 -5.98 5.14
CA ASP A 127 16.35 -5.56 5.67
C ASP A 127 15.78 -4.44 4.81
N GLN A 128 14.53 -4.61 4.39
CA GLN A 128 13.68 -3.53 3.91
C GLN A 128 12.82 -3.05 5.06
N ASN A 129 12.67 -1.74 5.19
CA ASN A 129 11.78 -1.19 6.20
C ASN A 129 11.06 0.07 5.74
N LEU A 130 9.91 0.29 6.37
CA LEU A 130 9.24 1.58 6.46
C LEU A 130 9.35 2.05 7.90
N SER A 131 9.74 3.30 8.10
CA SER A 131 9.95 3.89 9.41
C SER A 131 9.38 5.31 9.48
N ILE A 132 9.20 5.79 10.71
CA ILE A 132 9.09 7.23 11.01
C ILE A 132 10.33 7.60 11.78
N ASN A 133 10.96 8.72 11.42
CA ASN A 133 12.16 9.22 12.07
C ASN A 133 11.99 10.67 12.53
N ASN A 134 12.75 11.04 13.55
CA ASN A 134 12.83 12.41 14.04
C ASN A 134 14.29 12.85 14.15
N SER A 135 14.80 13.56 13.13
CA SER A 135 16.21 13.96 13.03
C SER A 135 17.23 12.83 13.22
N TYR A 136 16.84 11.59 12.89
CA TYR A 136 17.71 10.41 12.98
C TYR A 136 18.79 10.43 11.91
N ALA A 137 20.05 10.14 12.27
CA ALA A 137 21.17 10.02 11.32
C ALA A 137 21.31 11.22 10.34
N ASN A 138 21.06 12.44 10.81
CA ASN A 138 21.04 13.67 10.01
C ASN A 138 19.96 13.72 8.91
N MET A 139 18.97 12.83 8.94
CA MET A 139 17.83 12.85 8.03
C MET A 139 16.72 13.77 8.56
N PRO A 140 15.98 14.48 7.68
CA PRO A 140 14.80 15.25 8.09
C PRO A 140 13.74 14.36 8.74
N SER A 141 13.00 14.91 9.71
CA SER A 141 11.90 14.18 10.37
C SER A 141 10.77 13.87 9.40
N GLY A 142 10.21 12.66 9.47
CA GLY A 142 9.14 12.23 8.56
C GLY A 142 9.06 10.71 8.41
N TYR A 143 8.43 10.29 7.31
CA TYR A 143 8.45 8.89 6.88
C TYR A 143 9.74 8.62 6.11
N GLY A 144 10.39 7.51 6.44
CA GLY A 144 11.60 7.03 5.79
C GLY A 144 11.46 5.59 5.34
N GLY A 145 12.19 5.23 4.30
CA GLY A 145 12.38 3.85 3.87
C GLY A 145 13.86 3.52 3.88
N GLY A 146 14.21 2.29 4.22
CA GLY A 146 15.59 1.81 4.23
C GLY A 146 15.68 0.42 3.65
N GLY A 147 16.79 0.16 2.96
CA GLY A 147 17.13 -1.12 2.38
C GLY A 147 18.64 -1.27 2.36
N TYR A 148 19.17 -2.41 2.77
CA TYR A 148 20.54 -2.79 2.42
C TYR A 148 20.54 -4.25 1.97
N SER A 149 21.34 -4.56 0.95
CA SER A 149 21.66 -5.93 0.58
C SER A 149 23.09 -6.22 1.02
N ILE A 150 23.31 -7.38 1.64
CA ILE A 150 24.65 -7.96 1.70
C ILE A 150 24.86 -8.74 0.39
N PRO A 151 25.95 -8.48 -0.35
CA PRO A 151 26.28 -9.29 -1.52
C PRO A 151 26.30 -10.78 -1.17
N GLY A 152 25.42 -11.57 -1.80
CA GLY A 152 25.32 -13.02 -1.60
C GLY A 152 24.27 -13.50 -0.58
N SER A 153 23.47 -12.61 0.03
CA SER A 153 22.36 -13.00 0.91
C SER A 153 20.98 -13.02 0.26
N ASP A 154 20.86 -12.56 -1.00
CA ASP A 154 19.59 -12.51 -1.69
C ASP A 154 19.20 -13.92 -2.20
N PRO A 155 18.02 -14.44 -1.82
CA PRO A 155 17.50 -15.64 -2.47
C PRO A 155 17.11 -15.28 -3.91
N ILE A 156 17.68 -16.03 -4.85
CA ILE A 156 17.31 -16.02 -6.27
C ILE A 156 15.83 -16.40 -6.40
#